data_AF-A0A255R3G5-F1
#
_entry.id   AF-A0A255R3G5-F1
#
_cell.length_a   1.000
_cell.length_b   1.000
_cell.length_c   1.000
_cell.angle_alpha   90.00
_cell.angle_beta   90.00
_cell.angle_gamma   90.00
#
_symmetry.space_group_name_H-M   'P 1'
#
loop_
_entity.id
_entity.type
_entity.pdbx_description
1 polymer ?
#
loop_
_entity_poly.entity_id
_entity_poly.type
_entity_poly.pdbx_seq_one_letter_code
_entity_poly.pdbx_strand_id
1 'polypeptide(L)'
;MLHRTLVFCLPLVVAMLVGCGGNVASDVAIGDFAFRKLPGDASEIHFALHPGIRNPNSYFEFTTSETEFLAWAAQQPNVERVEKTQFIVYRYADYPGATDDRESLVVDDGYLFEWYNPTDGDQGECIAYDKAKGRAYYWSHTF
;
A
#
# COMPACT_ATOMS: atom_id res chain seq x y z
N MET A 1 -55.64 -43.34 20.20
CA MET A 1 -54.85 -44.40 20.85
C MET A 1 -53.50 -44.45 20.16
N LEU A 2 -52.40 -44.38 20.95
CA LEU A 2 -51.02 -44.87 20.72
C LEU A 2 -50.39 -44.71 19.32
N HIS A 3 -49.13 -44.32 19.11
CA HIS A 3 -47.96 -44.16 19.97
C HIS A 3 -46.87 -43.41 19.16
N ARG A 4 -45.95 -42.78 19.90
CA ARG A 4 -44.71 -42.12 19.45
C ARG A 4 -43.77 -43.05 18.67
N THR A 5 -42.94 -42.48 17.77
CA THR A 5 -41.47 -42.60 17.87
C THR A 5 -40.78 -41.36 17.25
N LEU A 6 -39.97 -40.67 18.07
CA LEU A 6 -38.96 -39.70 17.65
C LEU A 6 -37.76 -40.44 17.04
N VAL A 7 -37.19 -39.92 15.96
CA VAL A 7 -35.76 -40.12 15.65
C VAL A 7 -35.15 -38.77 15.33
N PHE A 8 -34.38 -38.26 16.29
CA PHE A 8 -33.38 -37.24 16.11
C PHE A 8 -32.20 -37.84 15.32
N CYS A 9 -31.79 -37.21 14.22
CA CYS A 9 -30.42 -37.32 13.72
C CYS A 9 -29.86 -35.90 13.50
N LEU A 10 -28.76 -35.65 14.21
CA LEU A 10 -27.94 -34.44 14.25
C LEU A 10 -27.26 -34.14 12.89
N PRO A 11 -26.61 -32.95 12.74
CA PRO A 11 -26.43 -32.26 11.47
C PRO A 11 -25.29 -32.84 10.64
N LEU A 12 -25.44 -32.81 9.32
CA LEU A 12 -24.35 -33.07 8.39
C LEU A 12 -23.47 -31.82 8.30
N VAL A 13 -22.40 -31.83 9.10
CA VAL A 13 -21.21 -30.99 8.88
C VAL A 13 -20.58 -31.43 7.57
N VAL A 14 -20.54 -30.55 6.57
CA VAL A 14 -19.76 -30.76 5.34
C VAL A 14 -18.86 -29.56 5.11
N ALA A 15 -17.57 -29.87 5.12
CA ALA A 15 -16.44 -29.18 4.51
C ALA A 15 -16.08 -27.77 4.98
N MET A 16 -15.12 -27.74 5.91
CA MET A 16 -14.05 -26.75 5.95
C MET A 16 -13.33 -26.62 4.60
N LEU A 17 -12.91 -25.38 4.30
CA LEU A 17 -11.70 -24.95 3.56
C LEU A 17 -11.56 -25.55 2.15
N VAL A 18 -11.54 -24.79 1.05
CA VAL A 18 -10.47 -23.86 0.67
C VAL A 18 -11.07 -22.82 -0.27
N GLY A 19 -11.33 -21.61 0.23
CA GLY A 19 -11.41 -20.44 -0.64
C GLY A 19 -10.01 -19.89 -0.74
N CYS A 20 -9.33 -20.12 -1.87
CA CYS A 20 -8.06 -19.49 -2.21
C CYS A 20 -8.23 -17.97 -2.20
N GLY A 21 -8.10 -17.34 -1.03
CA GLY A 21 -7.61 -15.97 -0.94
C GLY A 21 -6.23 -16.00 -1.56
N GLY A 22 -6.07 -15.33 -2.70
CA GLY A 22 -4.81 -15.30 -3.43
C GLY A 22 -3.70 -14.82 -2.51
N ASN A 23 -2.83 -15.75 -2.10
CA ASN A 23 -1.48 -15.42 -1.69
C ASN A 23 -0.73 -14.99 -2.96
N VAL A 24 -0.84 -13.71 -3.28
CA VAL A 24 -0.01 -13.00 -4.26
C VAL A 24 0.19 -11.63 -3.61
N ALA A 25 1.31 -11.24 -3.01
CA ALA A 25 2.70 -11.67 -3.11
C ALA A 25 3.40 -11.55 -1.73
N SER A 26 3.72 -12.68 -1.07
CA SER A 26 4.42 -12.67 0.22
C SER A 26 5.90 -13.06 0.18
N ASP A 27 6.42 -13.43 -0.99
CA ASP A 27 7.74 -14.08 -1.08
C ASP A 27 8.84 -13.16 -1.63
N VAL A 28 8.62 -11.85 -1.61
CA VAL A 28 9.73 -10.89 -1.77
C VAL A 28 10.31 -10.67 -0.40
N ALA A 29 11.60 -11.03 -0.25
CA ALA A 29 12.32 -10.80 0.98
C ALA A 29 12.19 -9.31 1.33
N ILE A 30 11.65 -9.04 2.51
CA ILE A 30 11.63 -7.71 3.13
C ILE A 30 13.06 -7.07 3.09
N GLY A 31 14.12 -7.86 2.92
CA GLY A 31 15.47 -7.34 2.73
C GLY A 31 15.73 -6.49 1.48
N ASP A 32 14.95 -6.61 0.40
CA ASP A 32 15.20 -5.91 -0.88
C ASP A 32 14.50 -4.56 -1.01
N PHE A 33 13.49 -4.28 -0.19
CA PHE A 33 13.11 -2.90 0.04
C PHE A 33 14.12 -2.36 1.02
N ALA A 34 14.97 -1.42 0.63
CA ALA A 34 15.76 -0.67 1.59
C ALA A 34 14.78 0.07 2.52
N PHE A 35 14.31 -0.62 3.58
CA PHE A 35 13.19 -0.20 4.41
C PHE A 35 13.62 1.04 5.17
N ARG A 36 13.24 2.20 4.63
CA ARG A 36 13.00 3.38 5.44
C ARG A 36 12.13 2.91 6.59
N LYS A 37 12.67 2.92 7.81
CA LYS A 37 11.99 2.43 9.00
C LYS A 37 10.60 3.06 9.04
N LEU A 38 9.56 2.24 8.86
CA LEU A 38 8.18 2.73 8.83
C LEU A 38 7.84 3.43 10.16
N PRO A 39 6.87 4.35 10.17
CA PRO A 39 6.40 4.96 11.42
C PRO A 39 5.95 3.91 12.44
N GLY A 40 6.01 4.25 13.74
CA GLY A 40 5.78 3.28 14.80
C GLY A 40 4.34 2.74 14.86
N ASP A 41 3.38 3.51 14.33
CA ASP A 41 1.96 3.18 14.27
C ASP A 41 1.51 2.65 12.89
N ALA A 42 2.46 2.40 11.98
CA ALA A 42 2.15 1.95 10.64
C ALA A 42 1.35 0.64 10.64
N SER A 43 0.25 0.60 9.90
CA SER A 43 -0.65 -0.54 9.77
C SER A 43 -1.19 -0.67 8.33
N GLU A 44 -1.86 -1.77 8.01
CA GLU A 44 -2.48 -2.00 6.67
C GLU A 44 -1.50 -1.75 5.51
N ILE A 45 -0.28 -2.24 5.68
CA ILE A 45 0.83 -1.99 4.77
C ILE A 45 0.62 -2.81 3.50
N HIS A 46 0.56 -2.14 2.36
CA HIS A 46 0.54 -2.76 1.04
C HIS A 46 1.81 -2.40 0.29
N PHE A 47 2.44 -3.40 -0.31
CA PHE A 47 3.59 -3.24 -1.21
C PHE A 47 3.12 -3.55 -2.61
N ALA A 48 3.45 -2.71 -3.59
CA ALA A 48 3.26 -3.09 -4.99
C ALA A 48 4.55 -3.75 -5.49
N LEU A 49 4.50 -5.07 -5.68
CA LEU A 49 5.68 -5.90 -5.90
C LEU A 49 5.91 -6.27 -7.36
N HIS A 50 6.11 -5.32 -8.28
CA HIS A 50 6.47 -5.70 -9.66
C HIS A 50 7.37 -4.72 -10.43
N PRO A 51 8.57 -5.15 -10.86
CA PRO A 51 9.39 -4.42 -11.81
C PRO A 51 8.78 -4.54 -13.22
N GLY A 52 8.03 -3.51 -13.62
CA GLY A 52 7.67 -3.24 -15.01
C GLY A 52 8.42 -1.99 -15.49
N ILE A 53 8.56 -1.82 -16.82
CA ILE A 53 9.34 -0.72 -17.45
C ILE A 53 8.85 0.69 -17.06
N ARG A 54 7.67 0.81 -16.43
CA ARG A 54 7.07 2.09 -16.00
C ARG A 54 6.70 2.15 -14.52
N ASN A 55 7.12 1.16 -13.73
CA ASN A 55 6.81 1.10 -12.30
C ASN A 55 7.98 1.67 -11.49
N PRO A 56 7.71 2.29 -10.33
CA PRO A 56 8.77 2.66 -9.39
C PRO A 56 9.54 1.42 -8.95
N ASN A 57 10.83 1.61 -8.66
CA ASN A 57 11.68 0.59 -8.05
C ASN A 57 11.11 0.12 -6.70
N SER A 58 10.40 1.01 -6.00
CA SER A 58 9.70 0.70 -4.76
C SER A 58 8.42 1.48 -4.67
N TYR A 59 7.33 0.79 -4.30
CA TYR A 59 6.07 1.42 -3.91
C TYR A 59 5.52 0.71 -2.68
N PHE A 60 5.07 1.51 -1.71
CA PHE A 60 4.26 1.02 -0.62
C PHE A 60 3.32 2.09 -0.08
N GLU A 61 2.22 1.65 0.51
CA GLU A 61 1.24 2.49 1.17
C GLU A 61 0.85 1.87 2.51
N PHE A 62 0.51 2.70 3.48
CA PHE A 62 0.21 2.24 4.83
C PHE A 62 -0.63 3.26 5.58
N THR A 63 -1.39 2.79 6.57
CA THR A 63 -2.18 3.63 7.47
C THR A 63 -1.30 4.10 8.63
N THR A 64 -1.34 5.38 8.98
CA THR A 64 -0.54 6.03 10.05
C THR A 64 -1.21 7.33 10.49
N SER A 65 -0.93 7.79 11.71
CA SER A 65 -1.35 9.12 12.17
C SER A 65 -0.55 10.24 11.49
N GLU A 66 -1.15 11.43 11.43
CA GLU A 66 -0.52 12.61 10.83
C GLU A 66 0.80 12.97 11.53
N THR A 67 0.82 12.87 12.86
CA THR A 67 2.00 13.14 13.69
C THR A 67 3.16 12.20 13.35
N GLU A 68 2.88 10.89 13.28
CA GLU A 68 3.89 9.87 12.98
C GLU A 68 4.35 9.96 11.52
N PHE A 69 3.43 10.26 10.59
CA PHE A 69 3.78 10.56 9.20
C PHE A 69 4.75 11.75 9.10
N LEU A 70 4.45 12.89 9.72
CA LEU A 70 5.31 14.07 9.65
C LEU A 70 6.68 13.83 10.32
N ALA A 71 6.70 13.12 11.45
CA ALA A 71 7.94 12.75 12.13
C ALA A 71 8.81 11.82 11.27
N TRP A 72 8.18 10.92 10.53
CA TRP A 72 8.86 10.04 9.59
C TRP A 72 9.32 10.77 8.33
N ALA A 73 8.47 11.62 7.72
CA ALA A 73 8.80 12.41 6.54
C ALA A 73 9.99 13.34 6.78
N ALA A 74 10.10 13.93 7.98
CA ALA A 74 11.23 14.78 8.37
C ALA A 74 12.59 14.05 8.43
N GLN A 75 12.60 12.71 8.48
CA GLN A 75 13.82 11.90 8.52
C GLN A 75 14.29 11.47 7.11
N GLN A 76 13.52 11.80 6.07
CA GLN A 76 13.78 11.33 4.72
C GLN A 76 14.80 12.27 4.04
N PRO A 77 15.94 11.76 3.56
CA PRO A 77 17.08 12.60 3.19
C PRO A 77 16.90 13.36 1.86
N ASN A 78 16.04 12.87 0.96
CA ASN A 78 15.99 13.37 -0.40
C ASN A 78 14.79 14.28 -0.67
N VAL A 79 13.69 14.12 0.07
CA VAL A 79 12.41 14.77 -0.27
C VAL A 79 12.24 16.11 0.42
N GLU A 80 11.67 17.06 -0.32
CA GLU A 80 11.32 18.39 0.18
C GLU A 80 9.80 18.56 0.17
N ARG A 81 9.28 19.32 1.13
CA ARG A 81 7.85 19.62 1.18
C ARG A 81 7.42 20.46 -0.01
N VAL A 82 6.35 20.04 -0.67
CA VAL A 82 5.74 20.74 -1.80
C VAL A 82 4.39 21.32 -1.36
N GLU A 83 4.27 22.65 -1.41
CA GLU A 83 3.00 23.32 -1.09
C GLU A 83 2.04 23.22 -2.28
N LYS A 84 1.14 22.23 -2.24
CA LYS A 84 0.03 22.07 -3.17
C LYS A 84 -1.26 21.92 -2.39
N THR A 85 -2.31 22.64 -2.79
CA THR A 85 -3.66 22.52 -2.21
C THR A 85 -4.38 21.26 -2.63
N GLN A 86 -3.92 20.61 -3.69
CA GLN A 86 -4.44 19.34 -4.21
C GLN A 86 -3.32 18.65 -4.97
N PHE A 87 -3.20 17.33 -4.86
CA PHE A 87 -2.25 16.54 -5.63
C PHE A 87 -2.80 15.16 -5.97
N ILE A 88 -2.17 14.51 -6.96
CA ILE A 88 -2.55 13.16 -7.40
C ILE A 88 -1.51 12.19 -6.88
N VAL A 89 -1.97 11.08 -6.28
CA VAL A 89 -1.13 9.92 -5.98
C VAL A 89 -1.48 8.81 -6.94
N TYR A 90 -0.47 8.28 -7.63
CA TYR A 90 -0.59 7.10 -8.46
C TYR A 90 -0.42 5.86 -7.59
N ARG A 91 -1.48 5.05 -7.47
CA ARG A 91 -1.39 3.74 -6.82
C ARG A 91 -0.99 2.69 -7.84
N TYR A 92 0.06 1.94 -7.54
CA TYR A 92 0.54 0.86 -8.39
C TYR A 92 -0.04 -0.47 -7.94
N ALA A 93 -0.41 -1.33 -8.89
CA ALA A 93 -1.01 -2.63 -8.62
C ALA A 93 0.01 -3.77 -8.67
N ASP A 94 -0.23 -4.82 -7.90
CA ASP A 94 0.56 -6.05 -7.82
C ASP A 94 0.49 -6.96 -9.07
N TYR A 95 -0.08 -6.52 -10.19
CA TYR A 95 -0.28 -7.40 -11.35
C TYR A 95 0.63 -7.04 -12.54
N PRO A 96 1.50 -7.96 -13.00
CA PRO A 96 2.36 -7.72 -14.16
C PRO A 96 1.52 -7.55 -15.44
N GLY A 97 1.79 -6.47 -16.17
CA GLY A 97 1.14 -6.18 -17.47
C GLY A 97 -0.13 -5.34 -17.40
N ALA A 98 -0.63 -5.01 -16.21
CA ALA A 98 -1.59 -3.92 -16.05
C ALA A 98 -0.83 -2.59 -16.20
N THR A 99 -0.83 -2.03 -17.40
CA THR A 99 -0.28 -0.69 -17.70
C THR A 99 -1.23 0.43 -17.27
N ASP A 100 -2.10 0.16 -16.31
CA ASP A 100 -3.37 0.84 -16.23
C ASP A 100 -3.39 1.77 -15.02
N ASP A 101 -3.59 3.06 -15.30
CA ASP A 101 -3.74 4.22 -14.42
C ASP A 101 -4.91 4.11 -13.42
N ARG A 102 -5.27 2.89 -13.01
CA ARG A 102 -6.60 2.54 -12.51
C ARG A 102 -6.93 3.09 -11.14
N GLU A 103 -5.97 3.52 -10.34
CA GLU A 103 -6.29 4.14 -9.05
C GLU A 103 -5.37 5.34 -8.78
N SER A 104 -5.33 6.27 -9.74
CA SER A 104 -4.95 7.65 -9.43
C SER A 104 -5.99 8.21 -8.46
N LEU A 105 -5.56 8.62 -7.27
CA LEU A 105 -6.44 9.26 -6.31
C LEU A 105 -6.08 10.74 -6.20
N VAL A 106 -7.10 11.57 -6.06
CA VAL A 106 -6.94 12.99 -5.77
C VAL A 106 -6.93 13.15 -4.25
N VAL A 107 -5.91 13.81 -3.73
CA VAL A 107 -5.81 14.24 -2.32
C VAL A 107 -6.13 15.73 -2.26
N ASP A 108 -7.26 16.06 -1.65
CA ASP A 108 -7.74 17.44 -1.49
C ASP A 108 -7.18 18.13 -0.22
N ASP A 109 -6.76 17.36 0.78
CA ASP A 109 -6.09 17.86 1.99
C ASP A 109 -5.06 16.82 2.45
N GLY A 110 -3.80 17.24 2.50
CA GLY A 110 -2.70 16.31 2.66
C GLY A 110 -1.34 16.98 2.70
N TYR A 111 -0.32 16.15 2.84
CA TYR A 111 1.07 16.54 2.74
C TYR A 111 1.71 15.85 1.56
N LEU A 112 2.54 16.58 0.82
CA LEU A 112 3.32 16.06 -0.28
C LEU A 112 4.77 16.47 -0.08
N PHE A 113 5.67 15.49 -0.21
CA PHE A 113 7.10 15.67 -0.26
C PHE A 113 7.62 15.01 -1.52
N GLU A 114 8.37 15.75 -2.33
CA GLU A 114 8.89 15.25 -3.61
C GLU A 114 10.38 15.55 -3.71
N TRP A 115 11.04 14.72 -4.49
CA TRP A 115 12.38 14.95 -5.01
C TRP A 115 12.47 14.44 -6.42
N TYR A 116 13.14 15.21 -7.28
CA TYR A 116 13.44 14.82 -8.64
C TYR A 116 14.93 15.09 -8.88
N ASN A 117 15.64 14.12 -9.44
CA ASN A 117 17.04 14.33 -9.80
C ASN A 117 17.12 15.35 -10.95
N PRO A 118 17.80 16.49 -10.77
CA PRO A 118 17.83 17.54 -11.79
C PRO A 118 18.70 17.16 -13.02
N THR A 119 19.50 16.10 -12.91
CA THR A 119 20.41 15.65 -13.97
C THR A 119 19.84 14.46 -14.75
N ASP A 120 19.00 13.66 -14.10
CA ASP A 120 18.38 12.46 -14.66
C ASP A 120 16.88 12.50 -14.37
N GLY A 121 16.09 12.95 -15.34
CA GLY A 121 14.66 13.19 -15.16
C GLY A 121 13.81 11.94 -14.93
N ASP A 122 14.41 10.75 -14.95
CA ASP A 122 13.74 9.47 -14.70
C ASP A 122 13.86 9.04 -13.22
N GLN A 123 14.70 9.72 -12.42
CA GLN A 123 14.88 9.44 -11.00
C GLN A 123 14.10 10.43 -10.14
N GLY A 124 13.35 9.89 -9.19
CA GLY A 124 12.61 10.68 -8.23
C GLY A 124 12.14 9.86 -7.05
N GLU A 125 11.67 10.57 -6.04
CA GLU A 125 11.09 10.01 -4.84
C GLU A 125 9.90 10.88 -4.42
N CYS A 126 8.84 10.25 -3.94
CA CYS A 126 7.67 10.96 -3.44
C CYS A 126 7.12 10.28 -2.21
N ILE A 127 6.68 11.14 -1.30
CA ILE A 127 6.02 10.76 -0.07
C ILE A 127 4.78 11.62 0.07
N ALA A 128 3.64 10.98 0.26
CA ALA A 128 2.37 11.68 0.38
C ALA A 128 1.55 11.17 1.57
N TYR A 129 0.69 12.04 2.09
CA TYR A 129 -0.28 11.70 3.13
C TYR A 129 -1.66 12.27 2.78
N ASP A 130 -2.66 11.40 2.75
CA ASP A 130 -4.07 11.76 2.66
C ASP A 130 -4.65 11.85 4.08
N LYS A 131 -4.91 13.08 4.54
CA LYS A 131 -5.41 13.33 5.90
C LYS A 131 -6.79 12.77 6.13
N ALA A 132 -7.64 12.75 5.10
CA ALA A 132 -9.00 12.26 5.22
C ALA A 132 -9.03 10.74 5.46
N LYS A 133 -8.04 10.02 4.92
CA LYS A 133 -7.93 8.56 5.05
C LYS A 133 -6.94 8.09 6.11
N GLY A 134 -6.08 8.98 6.59
CA GLY A 134 -4.98 8.60 7.48
C GLY A 134 -3.99 7.67 6.79
N ARG A 135 -3.78 7.84 5.47
CA ARG A 135 -3.00 6.91 4.64
C ARG A 135 -1.81 7.62 4.01
N ALA A 136 -0.64 7.02 4.18
CA ALA A 136 0.62 7.44 3.59
C ALA A 136 0.93 6.61 2.35
N TYR A 137 1.62 7.24 1.40
CA TYR A 137 2.02 6.66 0.13
C TYR A 137 3.48 6.99 -0.13
N TYR A 138 4.23 6.01 -0.60
CA TYR A 138 5.63 6.14 -0.97
C TYR A 138 5.84 5.55 -2.35
N TRP A 139 6.57 6.27 -3.20
CA TRP A 139 7.19 5.69 -4.38
C TRP A 139 8.61 6.21 -4.59
N SER A 140 9.46 5.38 -5.19
CA SER A 140 10.80 5.79 -5.61
C SER A 140 11.23 5.10 -6.91
N HIS A 141 11.83 5.88 -7.80
CA HIS A 141 12.60 5.44 -8.97
C HIS A 141 14.12 5.49 -8.72
N THR A 142 14.55 5.63 -7.47
CA THR A 142 15.97 5.48 -7.06
C THR A 142 16.29 4.02 -6.78
N PHE A 143 17.47 3.56 -7.18
CA PHE A 143 18.01 2.25 -6.76
C PHE A 143 18.81 2.39 -5.46
#